data_AF-A0A165FF16-F1
#
_entry.id   AF-A0A165FF16-F1
#
_cell.length_a   1.000
_cell.length_b   1.000
_cell.length_c   1.000
_cell.angle_alpha   90.00
_cell.angle_beta   90.00
_cell.angle_gamma   90.00
#
_symmetry.space_group_name_H-M   'P 1'
#
loop_
_entity.id
_entity.type
_entity.pdbx_description
1 polymer ?
#
loop_
_entity_poly.entity_id
_entity_poly.type
_entity_poly.pdbx_seq_one_letter_code
_entity_poly.pdbx_strand_id
1 'polypeptide(L)'
;MKGFEHTDISIDHLLYDPITRKGVLNVFDLARIRLDDNNQATGQERTGTIPFMAMDLLSREYFRGEIVRLYRHDFESFLWILAYRLLRGASGQNTDVGKWNTGNYIDCRFAKSDFLTTQMETRQVLDDDNARVWKSVGVGLFRWFDEKLHVMGRLRGLKDQEPEELSWSDLEEINRWDDPSNQSSTQVLKDAEGVIATRLAKAGSSIPFKFQPLSDEELQRHLPSPSTPIHP
;
A
#
# COMPACT_ATOMS: atom_id res chain seq x y z
N MET A 1 -20.02 -5.94 5.13
CA MET A 1 -19.34 -6.72 4.07
C MET A 1 -18.32 -7.62 4.72
N LYS A 2 -18.14 -8.83 4.21
CA LYS A 2 -16.94 -9.64 4.48
C LYS A 2 -15.92 -9.27 3.42
N GLY A 3 -14.84 -8.59 3.77
CA GLY A 3 -13.79 -8.26 2.80
C GLY A 3 -12.74 -9.37 2.72
N PHE A 4 -11.94 -9.32 1.65
CA PHE A 4 -10.87 -10.28 1.36
C PHE A 4 -9.49 -9.60 1.40
N GLU A 5 -8.63 -10.03 2.31
CA GLU A 5 -7.22 -9.63 2.33
C GLU A 5 -6.43 -10.68 1.57
N HIS A 6 -5.60 -10.29 0.62
CA HIS A 6 -4.74 -11.21 -0.12
C HIS A 6 -3.56 -11.68 0.75
N THR A 7 -3.00 -10.79 1.57
CA THR A 7 -1.90 -11.03 2.52
C THR A 7 -0.53 -11.40 1.93
N ASP A 8 -0.48 -11.77 0.65
CA ASP A 8 0.78 -12.02 -0.06
C ASP A 8 0.82 -11.40 -1.46
N ILE A 9 0.61 -10.09 -1.54
CA ILE A 9 0.70 -9.38 -2.82
C ILE A 9 2.18 -9.30 -3.23
N SER A 10 2.50 -9.90 -4.37
CA SER A 10 3.85 -9.95 -4.92
C SER A 10 3.81 -9.81 -6.44
N ILE A 11 4.97 -9.56 -7.04
CA ILE A 11 5.08 -9.51 -8.50
C ILE A 11 4.69 -10.83 -9.16
N ASP A 12 4.99 -11.96 -8.51
CA ASP A 12 4.73 -13.30 -9.07
C ASP A 12 3.23 -13.64 -9.05
N HIS A 13 2.45 -12.89 -8.27
CA HIS A 13 1.00 -13.03 -8.15
C HIS A 13 0.23 -12.05 -9.04
N LEU A 14 0.94 -11.19 -9.78
CA LEU A 14 0.35 -10.28 -10.76
C LEU A 14 0.55 -10.81 -12.18
N LEU A 15 -0.57 -11.22 -12.78
CA LEU A 15 -0.61 -11.62 -14.18
C LEU A 15 -1.10 -10.46 -15.05
N TYR A 16 -0.74 -10.50 -16.32
CA TYR A 16 -1.25 -9.59 -17.34
C TYR A 16 -1.92 -10.41 -18.43
N ASP A 17 -3.20 -10.15 -18.67
CA ASP A 17 -3.91 -10.71 -19.81
C ASP A 17 -3.66 -9.82 -21.04
N PRO A 18 -2.90 -10.29 -22.05
CA PRO A 18 -2.58 -9.48 -23.22
C PRO A 18 -3.79 -9.26 -24.15
N ILE A 19 -4.85 -10.08 -24.04
CA ILE A 19 -6.05 -9.98 -24.85
C ILE A 19 -6.93 -8.86 -24.32
N THR A 20 -7.27 -8.90 -23.03
CA THR A 20 -8.12 -7.88 -22.41
C THR A 20 -7.33 -6.65 -21.96
N ARG A 21 -6.00 -6.73 -21.93
CA ARG A 21 -5.07 -5.71 -21.43
C ARG A 21 -5.31 -5.37 -19.96
N LYS A 22 -5.72 -6.35 -19.16
CA LYS A 22 -6.03 -6.19 -17.74
C LYS A 22 -4.97 -6.88 -16.88
N GLY A 23 -4.68 -6.27 -15.73
CA GLY A 23 -3.97 -6.95 -14.65
C GLY A 23 -4.92 -7.94 -13.96
N VAL A 24 -4.40 -9.11 -13.59
CA VAL A 24 -5.13 -10.15 -12.86
C VAL A 24 -4.31 -10.50 -11.62
N LEU A 25 -4.91 -10.31 -10.44
CA LEU A 25 -4.35 -10.79 -9.19
C LEU A 25 -4.71 -12.27 -9.02
N ASN A 26 -3.72 -13.10 -8.69
CA ASN A 26 -3.86 -14.55 -8.55
C ASN A 26 -3.25 -15.02 -7.22
N VAL A 27 -3.44 -16.30 -6.87
CA VAL A 27 -2.85 -16.96 -5.69
C VAL A 27 -3.49 -16.47 -4.37
N PHE A 28 -4.76 -16.83 -4.20
CA PHE A 28 -5.57 -16.49 -3.02
C PHE A 28 -5.56 -17.56 -1.93
N ASP A 29 -4.62 -18.51 -1.95
CA ASP A 29 -4.51 -19.57 -0.94
C ASP A 29 -4.13 -19.03 0.44
N LEU A 30 -3.40 -17.92 0.49
CA LEU A 30 -3.10 -17.16 1.70
C LEU A 30 -4.12 -16.03 1.97
N ALA A 31 -5.17 -15.92 1.16
CA ALA A 31 -6.17 -14.88 1.33
C ALA A 31 -7.06 -15.18 2.54
N ARG A 32 -7.55 -14.10 3.17
CA ARG A 32 -8.39 -14.17 4.36
C ARG A 32 -9.72 -13.51 4.15
N ILE A 33 -10.73 -14.08 4.80
CA ILE A 33 -12.08 -13.53 4.87
C ILE A 33 -12.28 -12.93 6.24
N ARG A 34 -12.52 -11.61 6.31
CA ARG A 34 -12.98 -10.99 7.56
C ARG A 34 -14.46 -11.29 7.76
N LEU A 35 -14.76 -12.21 8.68
CA LEU A 35 -16.13 -12.66 8.95
C LEU A 35 -16.88 -11.72 9.92
N ASP A 36 -16.18 -11.14 10.90
CA ASP A 36 -16.64 -10.10 11.84
C ASP A 36 -15.43 -9.37 12.47
N ASP A 37 -15.68 -8.35 13.29
CA ASP A 37 -14.65 -7.55 13.99
C ASP A 37 -13.88 -8.35 15.06
N ASN A 38 -14.38 -9.54 15.44
CA ASN A 38 -13.79 -10.42 16.45
C ASN A 38 -12.87 -11.49 15.85
N ASN A 39 -12.98 -11.76 14.55
CA ASN A 39 -12.17 -12.74 13.83
C ASN A 39 -10.94 -12.10 13.16
N GLN A 40 -10.35 -11.11 13.83
CA GLN A 40 -9.11 -10.50 13.39
C GLN A 40 -7.98 -11.52 13.49
N ALA A 41 -7.15 -11.56 12.45
CA ALA A 41 -5.88 -12.25 12.47
C ALA A 41 -5.12 -11.87 13.75
N THR A 42 -4.71 -12.84 14.56
CA THR A 42 -3.97 -12.62 15.81
C THR A 42 -2.55 -12.05 15.59
N GLY A 43 -2.25 -11.56 14.39
CA GLY A 43 -0.90 -11.21 13.92
C GLY A 43 0.07 -12.41 13.81
N GLN A 44 -0.34 -13.61 14.23
CA GLN A 44 0.57 -14.76 14.36
C GLN A 44 0.95 -15.41 13.02
N GLU A 45 0.16 -15.20 11.97
CA GLU A 45 0.48 -15.73 10.65
C GLU A 45 1.44 -14.79 9.95
N ARG A 46 2.67 -15.27 9.77
CA ARG A 46 3.78 -14.56 9.15
C ARG A 46 3.74 -14.76 7.64
N THR A 47 2.70 -14.26 6.98
CA THR A 47 2.52 -14.37 5.53
C THR A 47 3.00 -13.11 4.81
N GLY A 48 3.40 -13.26 3.55
CA GLY A 48 3.80 -12.15 2.70
C GLY A 48 5.24 -12.26 2.20
N THR A 49 5.43 -11.77 0.98
CA THR A 49 6.72 -11.68 0.32
C THR A 49 7.48 -10.45 0.82
N ILE A 50 8.54 -10.66 1.62
CA ILE A 50 9.31 -9.59 2.33
C ILE A 50 9.57 -8.32 1.50
N PRO A 51 10.06 -8.39 0.24
CA PRO A 51 10.27 -7.20 -0.60
C PRO A 51 9.04 -6.30 -0.76
N PHE A 52 7.84 -6.88 -0.72
CA PHE A 52 6.58 -6.18 -0.97
C PHE A 52 5.76 -5.98 0.30
N MET A 53 6.13 -6.61 1.42
CA MET A 53 5.44 -6.38 2.70
C MET A 53 5.46 -4.90 3.10
N ALA A 54 4.34 -4.48 3.72
CA ALA A 54 4.19 -3.16 4.31
C ALA A 54 5.21 -2.90 5.45
N MET A 55 5.59 -1.64 5.65
CA MET A 55 6.58 -1.18 6.63
C MET A 55 6.21 -1.58 8.06
N ASP A 56 4.93 -1.48 8.42
CA ASP A 56 4.40 -1.92 9.72
C ASP A 56 4.62 -3.43 9.92
N LEU A 57 4.56 -4.22 8.85
CA LEU A 57 4.72 -5.67 8.89
C LEU A 57 6.19 -6.11 8.85
N LEU A 58 7.11 -5.22 8.46
CA LEU A 58 8.54 -5.45 8.53
C LEU A 58 9.09 -5.09 9.92
N SER A 59 8.47 -5.61 10.97
CA SER A 59 8.73 -5.21 12.36
C SER A 59 8.76 -6.40 13.30
N ARG A 60 9.47 -6.30 14.42
CA ARG A 60 9.53 -7.42 15.38
C ARG A 60 8.15 -7.68 15.98
N GLU A 61 7.39 -6.62 16.18
CA GLU A 61 6.04 -6.56 16.71
C GLU A 61 5.09 -7.40 15.84
N TYR A 62 5.12 -7.22 14.51
CA TYR A 62 4.36 -8.09 13.60
C TYR A 62 4.75 -9.55 13.73
N PHE A 63 6.05 -9.88 13.72
CA PHE A 63 6.50 -11.26 13.83
C PHE A 63 6.21 -11.90 15.20
N ARG A 64 5.92 -11.09 16.24
CA ARG A 64 5.42 -11.53 17.55
C ARG A 64 3.90 -11.67 17.62
N GLY A 65 3.18 -11.21 16.58
CA GLY A 65 1.72 -11.19 16.53
C GLY A 65 1.09 -9.97 17.20
N GLU A 66 1.84 -8.91 17.41
CA GLU A 66 1.37 -7.68 18.06
C GLU A 66 0.73 -6.72 17.06
N ILE A 67 1.01 -6.88 15.76
CA ILE A 67 0.43 -6.07 14.69
C ILE A 67 -0.53 -6.94 13.87
N VAL A 68 -1.76 -6.47 13.77
CA VAL A 68 -2.78 -7.06 12.91
C VAL A 68 -2.58 -6.55 11.49
N ARG A 69 -2.62 -7.46 10.51
CA ARG A 69 -2.61 -7.08 9.09
C ARG A 69 -3.95 -6.40 8.75
N LEU A 70 -3.92 -5.36 7.92
CA LEU A 70 -5.07 -4.55 7.48
C LEU A 70 -5.08 -4.48 5.94
N TYR A 71 -6.23 -4.20 5.31
CA TYR A 71 -6.30 -4.03 3.84
C TYR A 71 -5.35 -2.95 3.31
N ARG A 72 -5.07 -1.90 4.08
CA ARG A 72 -4.08 -0.89 3.67
C ARG A 72 -2.69 -1.47 3.46
N HIS A 73 -2.33 -2.58 4.12
CA HIS A 73 -1.04 -3.25 3.92
C HIS A 73 -0.96 -3.94 2.56
N ASP A 74 -2.08 -4.45 2.05
CA ASP A 74 -2.17 -4.98 0.69
C ASP A 74 -2.02 -3.86 -0.33
N PHE A 75 -2.66 -2.72 -0.10
CA PHE A 75 -2.47 -1.51 -0.91
C PHE A 75 -1.01 -1.02 -0.89
N GLU A 76 -0.40 -0.94 0.29
CA GLU A 76 1.01 -0.59 0.43
C GLU A 76 1.93 -1.57 -0.33
N SER A 77 1.57 -2.86 -0.36
CA SER A 77 2.32 -3.85 -1.14
C SER A 77 2.32 -3.53 -2.63
N PHE A 78 1.19 -3.06 -3.18
CA PHE A 78 1.12 -2.57 -4.56
C PHE A 78 2.01 -1.34 -4.80
N LEU A 79 2.13 -0.43 -3.84
CA LEU A 79 3.05 0.71 -3.96
C LEU A 79 4.49 0.21 -4.08
N TRP A 80 4.92 -0.72 -3.21
CA TRP A 80 6.26 -1.29 -3.28
C TRP A 80 6.54 -2.01 -4.60
N ILE A 81 5.55 -2.73 -5.15
CA ILE A 81 5.65 -3.33 -6.50
C ILE A 81 5.87 -2.27 -7.58
N LEU A 82 5.14 -1.14 -7.52
CA LEU A 82 5.26 -0.05 -8.49
C LEU A 82 6.68 0.52 -8.52
N ALA A 83 7.24 0.87 -7.36
CA ALA A 83 8.62 1.34 -7.26
C ALA A 83 9.61 0.29 -7.76
N TYR A 84 9.43 -0.97 -7.33
CA TYR A 84 10.31 -2.05 -7.73
C TYR A 84 10.31 -2.25 -9.25
N ARG A 85 9.14 -2.29 -9.90
CA ARG A 85 9.02 -2.51 -11.34
C ARG A 85 9.52 -1.33 -12.17
N LEU A 86 9.16 -0.10 -11.81
CA LEU A 86 9.56 1.08 -12.58
C LEU A 86 11.06 1.37 -12.44
N LEU A 87 11.65 1.17 -11.25
CA LEU A 87 13.03 1.58 -10.97
C LEU A 87 14.07 0.49 -11.28
N ARG A 88 13.70 -0.79 -11.23
CA ARG A 88 14.64 -1.88 -11.51
C ARG A 88 14.98 -2.00 -13.00
N GLY A 89 14.11 -1.52 -13.88
CA GLY A 89 14.26 -1.65 -15.34
C GLY A 89 14.18 -3.10 -15.82
N ALA A 90 14.12 -3.31 -17.14
CA ALA A 90 13.99 -4.64 -17.74
C ALA A 90 15.22 -5.55 -17.57
N SER A 91 16.42 -4.98 -17.37
CA SER A 91 17.68 -5.73 -17.29
C SER A 91 18.02 -6.30 -15.90
N GLY A 92 17.23 -6.00 -14.87
CA GLY A 92 17.42 -6.53 -13.51
C GLY A 92 18.70 -6.06 -12.79
N GLN A 93 19.52 -5.22 -13.42
CA GLN A 93 20.88 -4.84 -12.98
C GLN A 93 20.95 -3.65 -12.00
N ASN A 94 19.82 -3.18 -11.45
CA ASN A 94 19.84 -2.04 -10.53
C ASN A 94 19.99 -2.51 -9.05
N THR A 95 21.12 -2.17 -8.43
CA THR A 95 21.61 -2.78 -7.17
C THR A 95 20.85 -2.35 -5.91
N ASP A 96 20.25 -1.15 -5.84
CA ASP A 96 19.68 -0.68 -4.56
C ASP A 96 18.23 -1.11 -4.28
N VAL A 97 17.29 -1.10 -5.25
CA VAL A 97 15.97 -1.76 -5.04
C VAL A 97 16.14 -3.28 -4.92
N GLY A 98 17.24 -3.82 -5.47
CA GLY A 98 17.64 -5.20 -5.25
C GLY A 98 17.91 -5.53 -3.77
N LYS A 99 18.26 -4.54 -2.92
CA LYS A 99 18.45 -4.72 -1.48
C LYS A 99 17.17 -5.13 -0.75
N TRP A 100 15.99 -4.90 -1.35
CA TRP A 100 14.72 -5.37 -0.80
C TRP A 100 14.58 -6.89 -0.92
N ASN A 101 15.30 -7.53 -1.85
CA ASN A 101 15.31 -8.99 -2.05
C ASN A 101 16.15 -9.70 -0.98
N THR A 102 15.72 -9.60 0.26
CA THR A 102 16.35 -10.23 1.42
C THR A 102 15.34 -11.08 2.18
N GLY A 103 15.83 -12.13 2.85
CA GLY A 103 15.04 -12.92 3.80
C GLY A 103 14.91 -12.25 5.18
N ASN A 104 15.60 -11.12 5.40
CA ASN A 104 15.60 -10.40 6.67
C ASN A 104 14.68 -9.17 6.60
N TYR A 105 13.59 -9.21 7.37
CA TYR A 105 12.60 -8.13 7.38
C TYR A 105 13.17 -6.79 7.88
N ILE A 106 14.17 -6.82 8.77
CA ILE A 106 14.83 -5.61 9.30
C ILE A 106 15.65 -4.94 8.19
N ASP A 107 16.45 -5.73 7.47
CA ASP A 107 17.27 -5.22 6.37
C ASP A 107 16.38 -4.66 5.25
N CYS A 108 15.27 -5.33 4.94
CA CYS A 108 14.31 -4.84 3.95
C CYS A 108 13.67 -3.52 4.40
N ARG A 109 13.25 -3.42 5.67
CA ARG A 109 12.69 -2.17 6.22
C ARG A 109 13.69 -1.03 6.13
N PHE A 110 14.94 -1.27 6.52
CA PHE A 110 16.00 -0.27 6.46
C PHE A 110 16.22 0.21 5.01
N ALA A 111 16.32 -0.72 4.06
CA ALA A 111 16.51 -0.38 2.65
C ALA A 111 15.31 0.38 2.05
N LYS A 112 14.08 0.12 2.50
CA LYS A 112 12.89 0.88 2.11
C LYS A 112 12.87 2.27 2.74
N SER A 113 13.20 2.41 4.01
CA SER A 113 13.35 3.71 4.67
C SER A 113 14.42 4.58 4.01
N ASP A 114 15.59 4.01 3.72
CA ASP A 114 16.65 4.72 2.99
C ASP A 114 16.16 5.15 1.60
N PHE A 115 15.43 4.28 0.90
CA PHE A 115 14.83 4.64 -0.39
C PHE A 115 13.89 5.85 -0.32
N LEU A 116 12.97 5.87 0.64
CA LEU A 116 12.01 6.98 0.83
C LEU A 116 12.72 8.30 1.12
N THR A 117 13.79 8.25 1.92
CA THR A 117 14.49 9.44 2.43
C THR A 117 15.57 9.98 1.50
N THR A 118 16.25 9.14 0.72
CA THR A 118 17.46 9.56 -0.02
C THR A 118 17.43 9.27 -1.51
N GLN A 119 16.63 8.30 -1.97
CA GLN A 119 16.76 7.78 -3.35
C GLN A 119 15.57 8.06 -4.26
N MET A 120 14.40 8.40 -3.71
CA MET A 120 13.16 8.58 -4.48
C MET A 120 13.31 9.56 -5.67
N GLU A 121 14.03 10.67 -5.47
CA GLU A 121 14.13 11.78 -6.45
C GLU A 121 15.37 11.74 -7.33
N THR A 122 16.45 11.16 -6.81
CA THR A 122 17.78 11.22 -7.41
C THR A 122 18.07 10.05 -8.33
N ARG A 123 17.20 9.02 -8.33
CA ARG A 123 17.46 7.77 -9.02
C ARG A 123 17.30 7.88 -10.53
N GLN A 124 18.32 7.40 -11.23
CA GLN A 124 18.26 7.21 -12.68
C GLN A 124 17.45 5.95 -13.00
N VAL A 125 16.40 6.13 -13.79
CA VAL A 125 15.59 5.03 -14.34
C VAL A 125 16.11 4.75 -15.75
N LEU A 126 16.46 3.49 -16.01
CA LEU A 126 17.13 3.08 -17.25
C LEU A 126 16.20 3.01 -18.47
N ASP A 127 14.91 2.82 -18.22
CA ASP A 127 13.87 2.78 -19.26
C ASP A 127 13.16 4.15 -19.31
N ASP A 128 13.15 4.78 -20.49
CA ASP A 128 12.67 6.16 -20.64
C ASP A 128 11.18 6.32 -20.29
N ASP A 129 10.35 5.32 -20.58
CA ASP A 129 8.92 5.39 -20.27
C ASP A 129 8.68 5.17 -18.78
N ASN A 130 9.34 4.19 -18.17
CA ASN A 130 9.32 4.03 -16.72
C ASN A 130 9.87 5.27 -16.00
N ALA A 131 10.89 5.92 -16.57
CA ALA A 131 11.46 7.16 -16.03
C ALA A 131 10.43 8.30 -16.05
N ARG A 132 9.69 8.45 -17.15
CA ARG A 132 8.61 9.44 -17.27
C ARG A 132 7.52 9.16 -16.24
N VAL A 133 7.06 7.92 -16.13
CA VAL A 133 6.00 7.54 -15.18
C VAL A 133 6.45 7.76 -13.74
N TRP A 134 7.67 7.35 -13.40
CA TRP A 134 8.22 7.54 -12.07
C TRP A 134 8.34 9.03 -11.70
N LYS A 135 8.94 9.85 -12.58
CA LYS A 135 9.12 11.28 -12.32
C LYS A 135 7.79 12.03 -12.22
N SER A 136 6.83 11.70 -13.09
CA SER A 136 5.56 12.41 -13.16
C SER A 136 4.61 12.01 -12.03
N VAL A 137 4.51 10.72 -11.71
CA VAL A 137 3.55 10.16 -10.74
C VAL A 137 4.24 9.54 -9.54
N GLY A 138 5.19 8.64 -9.77
CA GLY A 138 5.84 7.83 -8.74
C GLY A 138 6.42 8.66 -7.58
N VAL A 139 7.24 9.66 -7.87
CA VAL A 139 7.83 10.56 -6.87
C VAL A 139 6.75 11.26 -6.03
N GLY A 140 5.69 11.73 -6.68
CA GLY A 140 4.61 12.43 -5.99
C GLY A 140 3.82 11.53 -5.06
N LEU A 141 3.51 10.32 -5.52
CA LEU A 141 2.80 9.30 -4.75
C LEU A 141 3.64 8.81 -3.57
N PHE A 142 4.93 8.55 -3.79
CA PHE A 142 5.82 8.08 -2.73
C PHE A 142 6.16 9.16 -1.71
N ARG A 143 6.18 10.44 -2.08
CA ARG A 143 6.29 11.53 -1.10
C ARG A 143 5.06 11.62 -0.19
N TRP A 144 3.86 11.53 -0.76
CA TRP A 144 2.63 11.44 0.03
C TRP A 144 2.65 10.23 0.97
N PHE A 145 3.11 9.10 0.46
CA PHE A 145 3.19 7.87 1.23
C PHE A 145 4.21 7.96 2.37
N ASP A 146 5.39 8.55 2.13
CA ASP A 146 6.40 8.82 3.16
C ASP A 146 5.87 9.77 4.25
N GLU A 147 5.20 10.85 3.84
CA GLU A 147 4.53 11.78 4.78
C GLU A 147 3.52 11.04 5.66
N LYS A 148 2.71 10.13 5.09
CA LYS A 148 1.75 9.31 5.85
C LYS A 148 2.45 8.38 6.85
N LEU A 149 3.48 7.66 6.42
CA LEU A 149 4.25 6.79 7.32
C LEU A 149 4.90 7.59 8.45
N HIS A 150 5.47 8.76 8.15
CA HIS A 150 6.11 9.61 9.13
C HIS A 150 5.10 10.16 10.16
N VAL A 151 3.97 10.70 9.69
CA VAL A 151 2.88 11.18 10.56
C VAL A 151 2.40 10.05 11.46
N MET A 152 2.14 8.87 10.91
CA MET A 152 1.65 7.74 11.68
C MET A 152 2.67 7.22 12.70
N GLY A 153 3.95 7.19 12.35
CA GLY A 153 5.02 6.86 13.29
C GLY A 153 5.08 7.84 14.47
N ARG A 154 5.00 9.15 14.18
CA ARG A 154 4.96 10.21 15.21
C ARG A 154 3.72 10.08 16.10
N LEU A 155 2.54 9.93 15.50
CA LEU A 155 1.27 9.90 16.22
C LEU A 155 1.13 8.67 17.12
N ARG A 156 1.56 7.49 16.66
CA ARG A 156 1.61 6.29 17.51
C ARG A 156 2.60 6.45 18.65
N GLY A 157 3.78 7.05 18.40
CA GLY A 157 4.76 7.36 19.44
C GLY A 157 4.18 8.28 20.53
N LEU A 158 3.48 9.35 20.14
CA LEU A 158 2.79 10.24 21.07
C LEU A 158 1.68 9.51 21.85
N LYS A 159 0.88 8.66 21.18
CA LYS A 159 -0.15 7.85 21.84
C LYS A 159 0.40 6.97 22.95
N ASP A 160 1.60 6.42 22.75
CA ASP A 160 2.23 5.51 23.71
C ASP A 160 2.93 6.23 24.87
N GLN A 161 3.44 7.46 24.63
CA GLN A 161 4.29 8.18 25.59
C GLN A 161 3.56 9.31 26.32
N GLU A 162 2.78 10.11 25.57
CA GLU A 162 2.18 11.38 26.00
C GLU A 162 0.78 11.53 25.38
N PRO A 163 -0.17 10.62 25.68
CA PRO A 163 -1.48 10.57 25.03
C PRO A 163 -2.31 11.85 25.21
N GLU A 164 -2.06 12.63 26.27
CA GLU A 164 -2.66 13.93 26.54
C GLU A 164 -2.27 15.02 25.52
N GLU A 165 -1.16 14.86 24.80
CA GLU A 165 -0.74 15.79 23.75
C GLU A 165 -1.48 15.57 22.42
N LEU A 166 -2.20 14.46 22.28
CA LEU A 166 -2.96 14.16 21.06
C LEU A 166 -4.19 15.04 20.96
N SER A 167 -4.29 15.77 19.85
CA SER A 167 -5.53 16.46 19.50
C SER A 167 -6.60 15.45 19.05
N TRP A 168 -7.86 15.89 19.04
CA TRP A 168 -8.96 15.12 18.46
C TRP A 168 -8.70 14.73 17.00
N SER A 169 -8.11 15.61 16.21
CA SER A 169 -7.74 15.33 14.82
C SER A 169 -6.62 14.30 14.70
N ASP A 170 -5.68 14.27 15.64
CA ASP A 170 -4.61 13.26 15.64
C ASP A 170 -5.19 11.86 15.93
N LEU A 171 -6.11 11.77 16.90
CA LEU A 171 -6.82 10.53 17.20
C LEU A 171 -7.68 10.07 16.02
N GLU A 172 -8.35 11.00 15.33
CA GLU A 172 -9.12 10.68 14.14
C GLU A 172 -8.23 10.15 13.01
N GLU A 173 -7.06 10.75 12.78
CA GLU A 173 -6.10 10.27 11.78
C GLU A 173 -5.53 8.88 12.15
N ILE A 174 -5.20 8.65 13.42
CA ILE A 174 -4.76 7.33 13.90
C ILE A 174 -5.86 6.30 13.66
N ASN A 175 -7.07 6.60 14.13
CA ASN A 175 -8.21 5.70 13.98
C ASN A 175 -8.46 5.44 12.50
N ARG A 176 -8.43 6.45 11.64
CA ARG A 176 -8.62 6.30 10.20
C ARG A 176 -7.55 5.42 9.57
N TRP A 177 -6.30 5.46 10.02
CA TRP A 177 -5.23 4.65 9.44
C TRP A 177 -5.17 3.22 9.99
N ASP A 178 -5.47 3.03 11.27
CA ASP A 178 -5.41 1.73 11.94
C ASP A 178 -6.77 1.01 12.04
N ASP A 179 -7.84 1.63 11.53
CA ASP A 179 -9.16 1.02 11.42
C ASP A 179 -9.15 -0.13 10.40
N PRO A 180 -9.54 -1.34 10.81
CA PRO A 180 -9.64 -2.50 9.91
C PRO A 180 -10.81 -2.45 8.93
N SER A 181 -11.68 -1.45 9.01
CA SER A 181 -12.87 -1.35 8.18
C SER A 181 -12.54 -1.15 6.70
N ASN A 182 -13.41 -1.69 5.84
CA ASN A 182 -13.34 -1.44 4.39
C ASN A 182 -13.47 0.07 4.08
N GLN A 183 -14.18 0.83 4.91
CA GLN A 183 -14.40 2.26 4.71
C GLN A 183 -13.10 3.04 4.89
N SER A 184 -12.38 2.82 5.99
CA SER A 184 -11.06 3.40 6.23
C SER A 184 -10.10 3.08 5.08
N SER A 185 -10.04 1.81 4.70
CA SER A 185 -9.15 1.36 3.63
C SER A 185 -9.49 2.01 2.29
N THR A 186 -10.78 2.08 1.95
CA THR A 186 -11.26 2.79 0.75
C THR A 186 -10.84 4.26 0.76
N GLN A 187 -10.87 4.92 1.93
CA GLN A 187 -10.44 6.30 2.03
C GLN A 187 -8.93 6.46 1.77
N VAL A 188 -8.08 5.56 2.30
CA VAL A 188 -6.64 5.57 2.02
C VAL A 188 -6.36 5.40 0.52
N LEU A 189 -7.09 4.49 -0.14
CA LEU A 189 -7.03 4.31 -1.60
C LEU A 189 -7.46 5.58 -2.34
N LYS A 190 -8.57 6.21 -1.95
CA LYS A 190 -9.05 7.46 -2.56
C LYS A 190 -8.06 8.61 -2.39
N ASP A 191 -7.43 8.73 -1.22
CA ASP A 191 -6.39 9.74 -0.98
C ASP A 191 -5.22 9.54 -1.97
N ALA A 192 -4.76 8.29 -2.13
CA ALA A 192 -3.70 7.96 -3.08
C ALA A 192 -4.11 8.20 -4.54
N GLU A 193 -5.33 7.81 -4.93
CA GLU A 193 -5.88 8.09 -6.26
C GLU A 193 -5.95 9.60 -6.54
N GLY A 194 -6.31 10.41 -5.53
CA GLY A 194 -6.29 11.87 -5.62
C GLY A 194 -4.89 12.43 -5.88
N VAL A 195 -3.86 11.86 -5.25
CA VAL A 195 -2.45 12.22 -5.55
C VAL A 195 -2.09 11.84 -6.97
N ILE A 196 -2.43 10.62 -7.42
CA ILE A 196 -2.16 10.15 -8.78
C ILE A 196 -2.85 11.06 -9.79
N ALA A 197 -4.15 11.34 -9.64
CA ALA A 197 -4.92 12.20 -10.52
C ALA A 197 -4.33 13.61 -10.62
N THR A 198 -3.97 14.21 -9.49
CA THR A 198 -3.33 15.53 -9.44
C THR A 198 -1.99 15.54 -10.20
N ARG A 199 -1.20 14.48 -10.05
CA ARG A 199 0.10 14.34 -10.72
C ARG A 199 -0.04 14.12 -12.22
N LEU A 200 -0.97 13.28 -12.63
CA LEU A 200 -1.30 13.05 -14.04
C LEU A 200 -1.81 14.33 -14.72
N ALA A 201 -2.70 15.08 -14.06
CA ALA A 201 -3.19 16.36 -14.58
C ALA A 201 -2.05 17.36 -14.82
N LYS A 202 -1.05 17.40 -13.93
CA LYS A 202 0.16 18.22 -14.10
C LYS A 202 1.08 17.71 -15.21
N ALA A 203 1.15 16.40 -15.42
CA ALA A 203 1.99 15.79 -16.44
C ALA A 203 1.41 15.93 -17.86
N GLY A 204 0.10 16.10 -18.00
CA GLY A 204 -0.57 16.24 -19.30
C GLY A 204 -0.30 15.03 -20.23
N SER A 205 -0.05 15.30 -21.52
CA SER A 205 0.18 14.27 -22.55
C SER A 205 1.53 13.55 -22.45
N SER A 206 2.35 13.84 -21.44
CA SER A 206 3.71 13.29 -21.32
C SER A 206 3.77 11.83 -20.84
N ILE A 207 2.63 11.25 -20.45
CA ILE A 207 2.52 9.87 -19.97
C ILE A 207 1.81 9.03 -21.04
N PRO A 208 2.37 7.87 -21.44
CA PRO A 208 1.87 7.11 -22.59
C PRO A 208 0.59 6.31 -22.34
N PHE A 209 -0.03 6.42 -21.15
CA PHE A 209 -1.25 5.69 -20.82
C PHE A 209 -2.33 6.61 -20.25
N LYS A 210 -3.59 6.26 -20.52
CA LYS A 210 -4.76 6.92 -19.93
C LYS A 210 -5.06 6.26 -18.58
N PHE A 211 -4.96 7.03 -17.51
CA PHE A 211 -5.50 6.62 -16.21
C PHE A 211 -7.00 6.95 -16.18
N GLN A 212 -7.80 5.97 -15.80
CA GLN A 212 -9.20 6.17 -15.50
C GLN A 212 -9.38 5.77 -14.03
N PRO A 213 -9.63 6.72 -13.11
CA PRO A 213 -9.97 6.38 -11.74
C PRO A 213 -11.18 5.45 -11.71
N LEU A 214 -11.24 4.57 -10.71
CA LEU A 214 -12.47 3.81 -10.47
C LEU A 214 -13.60 4.79 -10.15
N SER A 215 -14.76 4.65 -10.81
CA SER A 215 -15.89 5.50 -10.48
C SER A 215 -16.43 5.16 -9.09
N ASP A 216 -17.07 6.12 -8.41
CA ASP A 216 -17.76 5.83 -7.16
C ASP A 216 -18.80 4.71 -7.35
N GLU A 217 -19.45 4.64 -8.51
CA GLU A 217 -20.39 3.56 -8.86
C GLU A 217 -19.70 2.20 -9.03
N GLU A 218 -18.47 2.16 -9.53
CA GLU A 218 -17.66 0.94 -9.63
C GLU A 218 -17.21 0.46 -8.25
N LEU A 219 -16.74 1.39 -7.40
CA LEU A 219 -16.41 1.09 -6.01
C LEU A 219 -17.64 0.60 -5.24
N GLN A 220 -18.80 1.26 -5.42
CA GLN A 220 -20.05 0.90 -4.79
C GLN A 220 -20.65 -0.42 -5.32
N ARG A 221 -20.42 -0.78 -6.59
CA ARG A 221 -20.81 -2.10 -7.13
C ARG A 221 -20.14 -3.27 -6.40
N HIS A 222 -19.01 -3.02 -5.75
CA HIS A 222 -18.27 -4.01 -4.97
C HIS A 222 -18.52 -3.89 -3.45
N LEU A 223 -19.26 -2.87 -3.01
CA LEU A 223 -19.76 -2.73 -1.64
C LEU A 223 -21.17 -3.33 -1.54
N PRO A 224 -21.50 -4.10 -0.49
CA PRO A 224 -22.85 -4.63 -0.34
C PRO A 224 -23.85 -3.51 -0.07
N SER A 225 -25.08 -3.69 -0.55
CA SER A 225 -26.20 -2.83 -0.20
C SER A 225 -26.34 -2.71 1.32
N PRO A 226 -26.70 -1.54 1.85
CA PRO A 226 -26.93 -1.36 3.28
C PRO A 226 -27.95 -2.40 3.77
N SER A 227 -27.54 -3.21 4.74
CA SER A 227 -28.39 -4.22 5.36
C SER A 227 -29.66 -3.55 5.87
N THR A 228 -30.82 -4.05 5.43
CA THR A 228 -32.12 -3.62 5.94
C THR A 228 -32.13 -3.88 7.45
N PRO A 229 -32.54 -2.92 8.30
CA PRO A 229 -32.65 -3.17 9.73
C PRO A 229 -33.63 -4.32 9.94
N ILE A 230 -33.18 -5.39 10.60
CA ILE A 230 -34.09 -6.40 11.11
C ILE A 230 -34.88 -5.70 12.22
N HIS A 231 -36.13 -5.35 11.93
CA HIS A 231 -37.04 -4.86 12.96
C HIS A 231 -37.31 -5.97 13.98
N PRO A 232 -37.34 -5.64 15.29
CA PRO A 232 -37.57 -6.59 16.38
C PRO A 232 -38.95 -7.25 16.32
#